data_AF-H0HJV7-F1
#
_entry.id   AF-H0HJV7-F1
#
_cell.length_a   1.000
_cell.length_b   1.000
_cell.length_c   1.000
_cell.angle_alpha   90.00
_cell.angle_beta   90.00
_cell.angle_gamma   90.00
#
_symmetry.space_group_name_H-M   'P 1'
#
loop_
_entity.id
_entity.type
_entity.pdbx_description
1 polymer ?
#
loop_
_entity_poly.entity_id
_entity_poly.type
_entity_poly.pdbx_seq_one_letter_code
_entity_poly.pdbx_strand_id
1 'polypeptide(L)' 'MIERTQTGVRISTSLLKVLKALAEKKDMSLGDLLEGIVLHAFEGRQPFSNDTLSVIEKLKDIYDCRLTSADSHLHPDQDE' A
#
# COMPACT_ATOMS: atom_id res chain seq x y z
N MET A 1 1.02 20.46 -13.75
CA MET A 1 1.68 19.15 -13.91
C MET A 1 2.52 18.92 -12.67
N ILE A 2 2.42 17.76 -12.03
CA ILE A 2 3.21 17.42 -10.85
C ILE A 2 4.48 16.73 -11.33
N GLU A 3 5.64 17.15 -10.82
CA GLU A 3 6.92 16.50 -11.08
C GLU A 3 6.98 15.16 -10.35
N ARG A 4 7.36 14.09 -11.08
CA ARG A 4 7.44 12.73 -10.53
C ARG A 4 8.81 12.14 -10.81
N THR A 5 9.35 11.46 -9.81
CA THR A 5 10.66 10.78 -9.88
C THR A 5 10.47 9.29 -9.66
N GLN A 6 11.08 8.46 -10.50
CA GLN A 6 11.07 7.00 -10.32
C GLN A 6 12.00 6.60 -9.17
N THR A 7 11.53 5.71 -8.31
CA THR A 7 12.30 5.23 -7.14
C THR A 7 12.54 3.73 -7.22
N GLY A 8 13.56 3.26 -6.49
CA GLY A 8 13.92 1.83 -6.32
C GLY A 8 13.60 1.30 -4.93
N VAL A 9 12.43 1.63 -4.37
CA VAL A 9 12.04 1.27 -3.00
C VAL A 9 11.86 -0.25 -2.85
N ARG A 10 12.41 -0.82 -1.78
CA ARG A 10 12.13 -2.20 -1.35
C ARG A 10 10.83 -2.22 -0.54
N ILE A 11 9.94 -3.14 -0.86
CA ILE A 11 8.63 -3.32 -0.22
C ILE A 11 8.32 -4.81 -0.07
N SER A 12 7.55 -5.18 0.95
CA SER A 12 7.05 -6.55 1.09
C SER A 12 6.33 -7.02 -0.17
N THR A 13 6.65 -8.23 -0.63
CA THR A 13 6.07 -8.82 -1.84
C THR A 13 4.55 -9.01 -1.72
N SER A 14 4.05 -9.48 -0.57
CA SER A 14 2.61 -9.70 -0.37
C SER A 14 1.83 -8.38 -0.32
N LEU A 15 2.38 -7.36 0.35
CA LEU A 15 1.81 -6.02 0.37
C LEU A 15 1.78 -5.39 -1.04
N LEU A 16 2.88 -5.53 -1.80
CA LEU A 16 2.93 -5.01 -3.18
C LEU A 16 1.87 -5.63 -4.08
N LYS A 17 1.58 -6.94 -3.93
CA LYS A 17 0.51 -7.60 -4.69
C LYS A 17 -0.87 -7.03 -4.34
N VAL A 18 -1.15 -6.82 -3.06
CA VAL A 18 -2.39 -6.17 -2.60
C VAL A 18 -2.53 -4.78 -3.20
N LEU A 19 -1.48 -3.95 -3.12
CA LEU A 19 -1.49 -2.59 -3.64
C LEU A 19 -1.70 -2.55 -5.16
N LYS A 20 -1.01 -3.40 -5.92
CA LYS A 20 -1.17 -3.49 -7.38
C LYS A 20 -2.59 -3.93 -7.77
N ALA A 21 -3.14 -4.93 -7.11
CA ALA A 21 -4.49 -5.40 -7.37
C ALA A 21 -5.56 -4.35 -7.00
N LEU A 22 -5.34 -3.59 -5.92
CA LEU A 22 -6.23 -2.49 -5.55
C LEU A 22 -6.16 -1.34 -6.56
N ALA A 23 -4.96 -0.97 -7.01
CA ALA A 23 -4.76 0.07 -8.02
C ALA A 23 -5.46 -0.29 -9.34
N GLU A 24 -5.31 -1.53 -9.80
CA GLU A 24 -6.01 -2.09 -10.96
C GLU A 24 -7.54 -1.98 -10.79
N LYS A 25 -8.07 -2.40 -9.64
CA LYS A 25 -9.53 -2.35 -9.36
C LYS A 25 -10.08 -0.91 -9.32
N LYS A 26 -9.23 0.09 -9.14
CA LYS A 26 -9.60 1.51 -9.06
C LYS A 26 -9.19 2.29 -10.31
N ASP A 27 -8.75 1.59 -11.36
CA ASP A 27 -8.33 2.18 -12.64
C ASP A 27 -7.27 3.30 -12.47
N MET A 28 -6.31 3.09 -11.56
CA MET A 28 -5.24 4.07 -11.27
C MET A 28 -3.86 3.42 -11.23
N SER A 29 -2.81 4.24 -11.37
CA SER A 29 -1.45 3.75 -11.23
C SER A 29 -1.12 3.42 -9.77
N LEU A 30 -0.13 2.54 -9.55
CA LEU A 30 0.39 2.29 -8.20
C LEU A 30 0.95 3.57 -7.56
N GLY A 31 1.56 4.46 -8.37
CA GLY A 31 2.06 5.75 -7.90
C GLY A 31 0.95 6.65 -7.39
N ASP A 32 -0.13 6.81 -8.14
CA ASP A 32 -1.28 7.64 -7.73
C ASP A 32 -1.96 7.09 -6.48
N LEU A 33 -2.08 5.75 -6.37
CA LEU A 33 -2.60 5.11 -5.15
C LEU A 33 -1.71 5.42 -3.93
N LEU A 34 -0.39 5.27 -4.07
CA LEU A 34 0.56 5.52 -2.99
C LEU A 34 0.59 7.00 -2.58
N GLU A 35 0.65 7.92 -3.55
CA GLU A 35 0.57 9.36 -3.31
C GLU A 35 -0.73 9.69 -2.57
N GLY A 36 -1.87 9.15 -3.01
CA GLY A 36 -3.16 9.34 -2.35
C GLY A 36 -3.18 8.85 -0.89
N ILE A 37 -2.66 7.66 -0.62
CA ILE A 37 -2.57 7.11 0.76
C ILE A 37 -1.71 8.02 1.64
N VAL A 38 -0.53 8.42 1.15
CA VAL A 38 0.42 9.24 1.91
C VAL A 38 -0.15 10.63 2.20
N LEU A 39 -0.79 11.27 1.22
CA LEU A 39 -1.43 12.58 1.40
C LEU A 39 -2.54 12.53 2.45
N HIS A 40 -3.41 11.51 2.41
CA HIS A 40 -4.43 11.32 3.46
C HIS A 40 -3.80 11.09 4.84
N ALA A 41 -2.72 10.30 4.91
CA ALA A 41 -2.01 10.07 6.16
C ALA A 41 -1.39 11.36 6.73
N PHE A 42 -0.80 12.22 5.87
CA PHE A 42 -0.28 13.53 6.26
C PHE A 42 -1.38 14.47 6.77
N GLU A 43 -2.58 14.38 6.20
CA GLU A 43 -3.76 15.13 6.66
C GLU A 43 -4.46 14.52 7.88
N GLY A 44 -3.99 13.36 8.39
CA GLY A 44 -4.64 12.63 9.48
C GLY A 44 -6.02 12.06 9.12
N ARG A 45 -6.28 11.82 7.83
CA ARG A 45 -7.55 11.31 7.30
C ARG A 45 -7.46 9.84 6.93
N GLN A 46 -8.61 9.17 6.89
CA GLN A 46 -8.67 7.79 6.40
C GLN A 46 -8.66 7.75 4.86
N PRO A 47 -7.72 7.02 4.22
CA PRO A 47 -7.60 6.98 2.77
C PRO A 47 -8.65 6.11 2.07
N PHE A 48 -9.35 5.23 2.80
CA PHE A 48 -10.23 4.22 2.23
C PHE A 48 -11.60 4.22 2.90
N SER A 49 -12.64 4.07 2.09
CA SER A 49 -14.00 3.78 2.56
C SER A 49 -14.12 2.34 3.09
N ASN A 50 -15.17 2.07 3.86
CA ASN A 50 -15.48 0.71 4.36
C ASN A 50 -15.57 -0.34 3.24
N ASP A 51 -16.14 0.01 2.09
CA ASP A 51 -16.20 -0.88 0.92
C ASP A 51 -14.80 -1.19 0.38
N THR A 52 -13.93 -0.18 0.35
CA THR A 52 -12.55 -0.33 -0.12
C THR A 52 -11.73 -1.15 0.88
N LEU A 53 -11.93 -0.96 2.19
CA LEU A 53 -11.32 -1.80 3.23
C LEU A 53 -11.76 -3.26 3.11
N SER A 54 -13.04 -3.50 2.81
CA SER A 54 -13.56 -4.86 2.60
C SER A 54 -12.92 -5.55 1.39
N VAL A 55 -12.59 -4.80 0.34
CA VAL A 55 -11.82 -5.30 -0.80
C VAL A 55 -10.37 -5.59 -0.41
N ILE A 56 -9.75 -4.69 0.35
CA ILE A 56 -8.37 -4.84 0.82
C ILE A 56 -8.22 -6.13 1.64
N GLU A 57 -9.14 -6.41 2.57
CA GLU A 57 -9.08 -7.64 3.37
C GLU A 57 -9.18 -8.90 2.50
N LYS A 58 -10.06 -8.92 1.49
CA LYS A 58 -10.12 -10.05 0.53
C LYS A 58 -8.82 -10.21 -0.26
N LEU A 59 -8.21 -9.11 -0.71
CA LEU A 59 -6.93 -9.15 -1.42
C LEU A 59 -5.80 -9.62 -0.51
N LYS A 60 -5.79 -9.20 0.76
CA LYS A 60 -4.83 -9.67 1.75
C LYS A 60 -4.95 -11.18 1.96
N ASP A 61 -6.16 -11.72 1.99
CA ASP A 61 -6.36 -13.17 2.06
C ASP A 61 -5.86 -13.91 0.83
N ILE A 62 -6.14 -13.40 -0.38
CA ILE A 62 -5.68 -13.99 -1.65
C ILE A 62 -4.14 -14.05 -1.73
N TYR A 63 -3.47 -13.00 -1.26
CA TYR A 63 -2.01 -12.88 -1.36
C TYR A 63 -1.25 -13.24 -0.08
N ASP A 64 -1.95 -13.78 0.93
CA ASP A 64 -1.44 -14.10 2.26
C ASP A 64 -0.66 -12.94 2.91
N CYS A 65 -1.19 -11.72 2.78
CA CYS A 65 -0.62 -10.53 3.40
C CYS A 65 -1.14 -10.36 4.83
N ARG A 66 -0.35 -10.82 5.81
CA ARG A 66 -0.66 -10.69 7.25
C ARG A 66 -0.08 -9.45 7.93
N LEU A 67 0.66 -8.63 7.19
CA LEU A 67 1.29 -7.42 7.72
C LEU A 67 0.27 -6.40 8.22
N THR A 68 0.65 -5.71 9.28
CA THR A 68 -0.07 -4.63 9.95
C THR A 68 0.82 -3.39 10.06
N SER A 69 0.28 -2.28 10.58
CA SER A 69 1.08 -1.08 10.84
C SER A 69 2.20 -1.34 11.86
N ALA A 70 2.04 -2.31 12.78
CA ALA A 70 3.07 -2.68 13.74
C ALA A 70 4.34 -3.24 13.07
N ASP A 71 4.22 -3.80 11.87
CA ASP A 71 5.33 -4.40 11.12
C ASP A 71 6.11 -3.39 10.27
N SER A 72 5.64 -2.13 10.18
CA SER A 72 6.15 -1.14 9.21
C SER A 72 7.59 -0.68 9.46
N HIS A 73 8.13 -0.98 10.64
CA HIS A 73 9.52 -0.67 11.02
C HIS A 73 10.32 -1.92 11.38
N LEU A 74 9.74 -3.10 11.19
CA LEU A 74 10.46 -4.35 11.38
C LEU A 74 11.37 -4.52 10.16
N HIS A 75 12.65 -4.27 10.36
CA HIS A 75 13.70 -4.59 9.41
C HIS A 75 14.23 -5.98 9.77
N PRO A 76 13.93 -7.04 9.00
CA PRO A 76 14.51 -8.36 9.23
C PRO A 76 16.04 -8.39 9.01
N ASP A 77 16.62 -7.32 8.48
CA ASP A 77 18.05 -7.21 8.16
C ASP A 77 18.85 -6.47 9.26
N GLN A 78 18.35 -6.41 10.51
CA GLN A 78 19.16 -5.93 11.65
C GLN A 78 20.02 -7.03 12.29
N ASP A 79 19.95 -8.26 11.78
CA ASP A 79 20.81 -9.38 12.16
C ASP A 79 21.67 -9.83 10.95
N GLU A 80 22.60 -8.98 10.52
CA GLU A 80 23.84 -9.36 9.81
C GLU A 80 25.04 -8.56 10.33
#